data_AF-D8FUJ9-F1
#
_entry.id   AF-D8FUJ9-F1
#
_cell.length_a   1.000
_cell.length_b   1.000
_cell.length_c   1.000
_cell.angle_alpha   90.00
_cell.angle_beta   90.00
_cell.angle_gamma   90.00
#
_symmetry.space_group_name_H-M   'P 1'
#
loop_
_entity.id
_entity.type
_entity.pdbx_description
1 polymer ?
#
loop_
_entity_poly.entity_id
_entity_poly.type
_entity_poly.pdbx_seq_one_letter_code
_entity_poly.pdbx_strand_id
1 'polypeptide(L)'
;MSVYIFLEYQLIGSDRWEVIELLPEDYFDLDPDEKIEWDCVSEYNHAVEYLDIEREKLSHTKLKIVDDEANVTEVIKTTFWNDGKNQIDERIIDRDTGGSEWLMVMTIKLQDNPNIWEILRLQRKDDVPILEFHSFITDNEDGSQSERIIYPIC
;
A
#
# COMPACT_ATOMS: atom_id res chain seq x y z
N MET A 1 11.94 21.16 8.16
CA MET A 1 11.40 19.91 7.60
C MET A 1 10.62 19.26 8.73
N SER A 2 9.29 19.24 8.60
CA SER A 2 8.35 18.69 9.60
C SER A 2 7.87 17.29 9.25
N VAL A 3 8.24 16.81 8.05
CA VAL A 3 7.84 15.51 7.52
C VAL A 3 8.96 14.50 7.74
N TYR A 4 8.63 13.38 8.38
CA TYR A 4 9.53 12.27 8.65
C TYR A 4 8.96 10.98 8.07
N ILE A 5 9.79 10.19 7.41
CA ILE A 5 9.37 8.99 6.70
C ILE A 5 10.20 7.81 7.15
N PHE A 6 9.54 6.78 7.67
CA PHE A 6 10.17 5.57 8.17
C PHE A 6 9.60 4.37 7.44
N LEU A 7 10.46 3.55 6.84
CA LEU A 7 10.09 2.27 6.26
C LEU A 7 10.66 1.15 7.14
N GLU A 8 9.76 0.38 7.73
CA GLU A 8 10.06 -0.84 8.47
C GLU A 8 9.77 -2.05 7.58
N TYR A 9 10.58 -3.11 7.63
CA TYR A 9 10.33 -4.34 6.90
C TYR A 9 10.73 -5.58 7.68
N GLN A 10 10.11 -6.71 7.33
CA GLN A 10 10.37 -8.01 7.93
C GLN A 10 10.54 -9.08 6.86
N LEU A 11 11.65 -9.81 6.92
CA LEU A 11 11.93 -10.96 6.05
C LEU A 11 11.16 -12.20 6.49
N ILE A 12 10.85 -13.09 5.54
CA ILE A 12 10.22 -14.39 5.82
C ILE A 12 11.10 -15.20 6.78
N GLY A 13 10.49 -15.71 7.85
CA GLY A 13 11.17 -16.52 8.87
C GLY A 13 11.97 -15.72 9.91
N SER A 14 12.01 -14.40 9.80
CA SER A 14 12.56 -13.50 10.82
C SER A 14 11.47 -13.03 11.78
N ASP A 15 11.81 -12.88 13.06
CA ASP A 15 10.98 -12.21 14.08
C ASP A 15 11.34 -10.73 14.25
N ARG A 16 12.37 -10.25 13.53
CA ARG A 16 12.89 -8.89 13.63
C ARG A 16 12.35 -7.98 12.53
N TRP A 17 12.10 -6.73 12.92
CA TRP A 17 11.85 -5.63 12.02
C TRP A 17 13.14 -4.85 11.82
N GLU A 18 13.50 -4.64 10.56
CA GLU A 18 14.55 -3.70 10.16
C GLU A 18 13.88 -2.37 9.85
N VAL A 19 14.58 -1.26 10.11
CA VAL A 19 14.05 0.10 9.95
C VAL A 19 15.02 0.92 9.12
N ILE A 20 14.48 1.63 8.12
CA ILE A 20 15.19 2.65 7.37
C ILE A 20 14.43 3.98 7.50
N GLU A 21 15.19 5.06 7.62
CA GLU A 21 14.69 6.42 7.52
C GLU A 21 14.88 6.86 6.07
N LEU A 22 13.80 7.31 5.43
CA LEU A 22 13.82 7.84 4.08
C LEU A 22 13.81 9.36 4.17
N LEU A 23 14.68 10.02 3.40
CA LEU A 23 14.58 11.46 3.23
C LEU A 23 13.34 11.76 2.37
N PRO A 24 12.60 12.85 2.64
CA PRO A 24 11.47 13.24 1.77
C PRO A 24 11.84 13.37 0.30
N GLU A 25 13.07 13.79 0.00
CA GLU A 25 13.65 13.94 -1.33
C GLU A 25 13.84 12.60 -2.06
N ASP A 26 13.98 11.49 -1.32
CA ASP A 26 14.13 10.13 -1.87
C ASP A 26 12.77 9.41 -1.97
N TYR A 27 11.74 9.93 -1.29
CA TYR A 27 10.42 9.28 -1.20
C TYR A 27 9.37 9.95 -2.10
N PHE A 28 9.36 11.27 -2.17
CA PHE A 28 8.39 12.03 -2.95
C PHE A 28 8.96 12.42 -4.33
N ASP A 29 8.11 12.36 -5.35
CA ASP A 29 8.39 12.95 -6.67
C ASP A 29 8.08 14.45 -6.57
N LEU A 30 9.10 15.23 -6.20
CA LEU A 30 8.98 16.67 -5.92
C LEU A 30 9.38 17.53 -7.12
N ASP A 31 8.53 18.48 -7.47
CA ASP A 31 8.94 19.57 -8.35
C ASP A 31 9.93 20.53 -7.63
N PRO A 32 10.85 21.24 -8.35
CA PRO A 32 11.91 22.04 -7.74
C PRO A 32 11.48 23.14 -6.74
N ASP A 33 10.22 23.57 -6.79
CA ASP A 33 9.64 24.60 -5.91
C ASP A 33 8.46 24.05 -5.07
N GLU A 34 8.25 22.73 -5.07
CA GLU A 34 7.18 22.10 -4.31
C GLU A 34 7.49 22.14 -2.82
N LYS A 35 6.47 22.51 -2.02
CA LYS A 35 6.57 22.44 -0.57
C LYS A 35 6.30 20.99 -0.16
N ILE A 36 7.23 20.42 0.61
CA ILE A 36 7.07 19.06 1.15
C ILE A 36 5.93 19.04 2.17
N GLU A 37 4.92 18.24 1.88
CA GLU A 37 3.75 17.95 2.71
C GLU A 37 3.51 16.42 2.73
N TRP A 38 2.80 15.90 3.73
CA TRP A 38 2.60 14.45 3.89
C TRP A 38 1.86 13.78 2.72
N ASP A 39 1.07 14.53 1.97
CA ASP A 39 0.24 14.07 0.86
C ASP A 39 0.82 14.38 -0.52
N CYS A 40 2.10 14.78 -0.58
CA CYS A 40 2.85 14.83 -1.83
C CYS A 40 2.85 13.45 -2.54
N VAL A 41 3.00 13.46 -3.86
CA VAL A 41 3.03 12.24 -4.67
C VAL A 41 4.32 11.47 -4.37
N SER A 42 4.19 10.18 -4.06
CA SER A 42 5.34 9.31 -3.84
C SER A 42 5.98 8.90 -5.17
N GLU A 43 7.30 8.75 -5.19
CA GLU A 43 8.09 8.28 -6.35
C GLU A 43 7.64 6.88 -6.78
N TYR A 44 7.42 6.00 -5.81
CA TYR A 44 6.91 4.65 -5.99
C TYR A 44 5.59 4.42 -5.26
N ASN A 45 4.76 3.52 -5.80
CA ASN A 45 3.42 3.23 -5.27
C ASN A 45 3.47 2.27 -4.07
N HIS A 46 4.46 1.38 -4.02
CA HIS A 46 4.58 0.36 -3.00
C HIS A 46 5.88 0.50 -2.21
N ALA A 47 5.78 0.34 -0.89
CA ALA A 47 6.91 0.44 0.03
C ALA A 47 8.09 -0.49 -0.33
N VAL A 48 7.81 -1.67 -0.90
CA VAL A 48 8.83 -2.63 -1.34
C VAL A 48 9.75 -2.07 -2.43
N GLU A 49 9.28 -1.11 -3.23
CA GLU A 49 10.06 -0.54 -4.34
C GLU A 49 11.22 0.34 -3.86
N TYR A 50 11.16 0.82 -2.60
CA TYR A 50 12.26 1.53 -1.94
C TYR A 50 13.30 0.59 -1.31
N LEU A 51 13.09 -0.74 -1.37
CA LEU A 51 13.99 -1.74 -0.81
C LEU A 51 14.76 -2.44 -1.92
N ASP A 52 16.08 -2.58 -1.75
CA ASP A 52 16.90 -3.48 -2.59
C ASP A 52 16.74 -4.95 -2.14
N ILE A 53 15.49 -5.40 -2.06
CA ILE A 53 15.10 -6.74 -1.58
C ILE A 53 14.00 -7.29 -2.49
N GLU A 54 14.22 -8.49 -3.00
CA GLU A 54 13.21 -9.20 -3.78
C GLU A 54 11.94 -9.44 -2.93
N ARG A 55 10.80 -9.04 -3.48
CA ARG A 55 9.48 -9.11 -2.83
C ARG A 55 9.13 -10.49 -2.27
N GLU A 56 9.57 -11.56 -2.92
CA GLU A 56 9.38 -12.95 -2.46
C GLU A 56 10.07 -13.29 -1.14
N LYS A 57 11.03 -12.47 -0.68
CA LYS A 57 11.71 -12.63 0.61
C LYS A 57 11.05 -11.84 1.74
N LEU A 58 10.11 -10.96 1.43
CA LEU A 58 9.44 -10.11 2.38
C LEU A 58 8.18 -10.79 2.91
N SER A 59 7.95 -10.63 4.21
CA SER A 59 6.68 -10.98 4.85
C SER A 59 5.82 -9.75 5.07
N HIS A 60 6.43 -8.63 5.47
CA HIS A 60 5.73 -7.40 5.77
C HIS A 60 6.58 -6.18 5.45
N THR A 61 5.90 -5.08 5.09
CA THR A 61 6.45 -3.72 5.13
C THR A 61 5.50 -2.82 5.89
N LYS A 62 6.04 -1.77 6.50
CA LYS A 62 5.27 -0.72 7.19
C LYS A 62 5.97 0.61 6.92
N LEU A 63 5.36 1.42 6.08
CA LEU A 63 5.75 2.79 5.84
C LEU A 63 4.96 3.70 6.79
N LYS A 64 5.66 4.64 7.43
CA LYS A 64 5.08 5.63 8.32
C LYS A 64 5.55 7.01 7.88
N ILE A 65 4.61 7.89 7.58
CA ILE A 65 4.83 9.31 7.27
C ILE A 65 4.24 10.12 8.42
N VAL A 66 5.03 10.99 9.02
CA VAL A 66 4.61 11.89 10.10
C VAL A 66 4.84 13.31 9.63
N ASP A 67 3.81 14.15 9.67
CA ASP A 67 3.93 15.59 9.46
C ASP A 67 3.49 16.34 10.71
N ASP A 68 4.48 16.89 11.41
CA ASP A 68 4.30 17.63 12.66
C ASP A 68 3.54 18.96 12.43
N GLU A 69 3.68 19.60 11.27
CA GLU A 69 2.98 20.86 10.99
C GLU A 69 1.49 20.62 10.79
N ALA A 70 1.15 19.55 10.06
CA ALA A 70 -0.24 19.16 9.82
C ALA A 70 -0.88 18.39 11.00
N ASN A 71 -0.07 17.89 11.96
CA ASN A 71 -0.47 16.94 13.00
C ASN A 71 -1.17 15.71 12.39
N VAL A 72 -0.53 15.13 11.37
CA VAL A 72 -1.02 13.95 10.65
C VAL A 72 0.03 12.84 10.73
N THR A 73 -0.45 11.61 10.93
CA THR A 73 0.37 10.41 10.75
C THR A 73 -0.32 9.49 9.75
N GLU A 74 0.36 9.18 8.67
CA GLU A 74 -0.03 8.14 7.72
C GLU A 74 0.79 6.87 7.97
N VAL A 75 0.12 5.72 7.94
CA VAL A 75 0.75 4.40 8.01
C VAL A 75 0.21 3.54 6.89
N ILE A 76 1.10 3.04 6.04
CA ILE A 76 0.80 2.04 5.01
C ILE A 76 1.50 0.75 5.42
N LYS A 77 0.74 -0.32 5.63
CA LYS A 77 1.27 -1.65 5.93
C LYS A 77 0.96 -2.57 4.77
N THR A 78 1.93 -3.38 4.38
CA THR A 78 1.71 -4.43 3.39
C THR A 78 2.10 -5.77 3.99
N THR A 79 1.23 -6.76 3.83
CA THR A 79 1.52 -8.17 4.16
C THR A 79 1.64 -8.94 2.85
N PHE A 80 2.70 -9.73 2.71
CA PHE A 80 2.97 -10.53 1.51
C PHE A 80 2.87 -12.03 1.81
N TRP A 81 2.36 -12.79 0.84
CA TRP A 81 2.42 -14.25 0.84
C TRP A 81 2.42 -14.81 -0.59
N ASN A 82 2.55 -16.13 -0.73
CA ASN A 82 2.59 -16.80 -2.03
C ASN A 82 3.72 -16.26 -2.92
N ASP A 83 4.96 -16.31 -2.40
CA ASP A 83 6.17 -15.77 -3.05
C ASP A 83 6.01 -14.30 -3.44
N GLY A 84 5.42 -13.52 -2.53
CA GLY A 84 5.14 -12.12 -2.75
C GLY A 84 3.98 -11.85 -3.71
N LYS A 85 3.42 -12.82 -4.43
CA LYS A 85 2.37 -12.56 -5.44
C LYS A 85 1.11 -12.00 -4.80
N ASN A 86 0.76 -12.43 -3.60
CA ASN A 86 -0.43 -11.95 -2.92
C ASN A 86 -0.07 -10.86 -1.92
N GLN A 87 -0.91 -9.84 -1.79
CA GLN A 87 -0.72 -8.77 -0.82
C GLN A 87 -2.03 -8.28 -0.19
N ILE A 88 -1.91 -7.78 1.04
CA ILE A 88 -2.90 -6.92 1.70
C ILE A 88 -2.20 -5.62 2.00
N ASP A 89 -2.69 -4.51 1.46
CA ASP A 89 -2.30 -3.16 1.83
C ASP A 89 -3.34 -2.59 2.78
N GLU A 90 -2.89 -2.10 3.94
CA GLU A 90 -3.70 -1.36 4.90
C GLU A 90 -3.13 0.06 5.00
N ARG A 91 -3.94 1.07 4.66
CA ARG A 91 -3.63 2.48 4.84
C ARG A 91 -4.45 3.05 5.99
N ILE A 92 -3.78 3.70 6.93
CA ILE A 92 -4.38 4.41 8.05
C ILE A 92 -3.86 5.84 8.02
N ILE A 93 -4.76 6.83 8.04
CA ILE A 93 -4.41 8.24 8.21
C ILE A 93 -5.04 8.70 9.51
N ASP A 94 -4.21 9.03 10.50
CA ASP A 94 -4.64 9.56 11.78
C ASP A 94 -4.42 11.07 11.82
N ARG A 95 -5.45 11.82 12.20
CA ARG A 95 -5.41 13.28 12.37
C ARG A 95 -5.85 13.60 13.78
N ASP A 96 -4.99 14.30 14.54
CA ASP A 96 -5.24 14.68 15.94
C ASP A 96 -6.56 15.41 16.17
N THR A 97 -7.11 16.03 15.12
CA THR A 97 -8.25 16.95 15.22
C THR A 97 -9.61 16.38 14.76
N GLY A 98 -9.75 15.13 14.30
CA GLY A 98 -11.08 14.74 13.83
C GLY A 98 -11.36 13.34 13.29
N GLY A 99 -10.45 12.39 13.36
CA GLY A 99 -10.76 10.98 13.03
C GLY A 99 -9.64 10.25 12.30
N SER A 100 -9.82 8.94 12.15
CA SER A 100 -8.92 8.09 11.38
C SER A 100 -9.60 7.64 10.09
N GLU A 101 -8.90 7.78 8.97
CA GLU A 101 -9.29 7.14 7.71
C GLU A 101 -8.63 5.76 7.64
N TRP A 102 -9.37 4.79 7.13
CA TRP A 102 -8.87 3.42 6.94
C TRP A 102 -9.30 2.89 5.59
N LEU A 103 -8.34 2.36 4.85
CA LEU A 103 -8.52 1.69 3.59
C LEU A 103 -7.74 0.37 3.63
N MET A 104 -8.34 -0.69 3.10
CA MET A 104 -7.67 -1.95 2.86
C MET A 104 -7.86 -2.39 1.42
N VAL A 105 -6.77 -2.77 0.75
CA VAL A 105 -6.79 -3.37 -0.58
C VAL A 105 -6.17 -4.76 -0.48
N MET A 106 -6.85 -5.76 -1.02
CA MET A 106 -6.33 -7.11 -1.14
C MET A 106 -6.16 -7.44 -2.60
N THR A 107 -4.99 -7.97 -2.96
CA THR A 107 -4.69 -8.45 -4.31
C THR A 107 -4.22 -9.89 -4.22
N ILE A 108 -4.99 -10.80 -4.81
CA ILE A 108 -4.80 -12.24 -4.64
C ILE A 108 -4.65 -12.89 -6.00
N LYS A 109 -3.57 -13.66 -6.17
CA LYS A 109 -3.37 -14.51 -7.33
C LYS A 109 -4.19 -15.79 -7.20
N LEU A 110 -5.13 -16.00 -8.11
CA LEU A 110 -5.98 -17.20 -8.13
C LEU A 110 -5.44 -18.30 -9.05
N GLN A 111 -4.91 -17.91 -10.21
CA GLN A 111 -4.50 -18.85 -11.25
C GLN A 111 -3.40 -18.27 -12.14
N ASP A 112 -2.48 -19.10 -12.64
CA ASP A 112 -1.39 -18.69 -13.54
C ASP A 112 -1.72 -18.79 -15.03
N ASN A 113 -2.59 -19.73 -15.44
CA ASN A 113 -3.00 -19.88 -16.83
C ASN A 113 -4.49 -20.29 -16.96
N PRO A 114 -5.40 -19.36 -17.35
CA PRO A 114 -5.13 -17.93 -17.57
C PRO A 114 -4.68 -17.24 -16.28
N ASN A 115 -3.98 -16.11 -16.43
CA ASN A 115 -3.52 -15.29 -15.31
C ASN A 115 -4.73 -14.60 -14.68
N ILE A 116 -5.18 -15.04 -13.51
CA ILE A 116 -6.36 -14.48 -12.83
C ILE A 116 -5.97 -13.90 -11.48
N TRP A 117 -6.38 -12.66 -11.26
CA TRP A 117 -6.24 -11.91 -10.01
C TRP A 117 -7.62 -11.55 -9.46
N GLU A 118 -7.75 -11.60 -8.13
CA GLU A 118 -8.89 -11.09 -7.39
C GLU A 118 -8.44 -9.83 -6.64
N ILE A 119 -9.25 -8.76 -6.74
CA ILE A 119 -9.00 -7.50 -6.06
C ILE A 119 -10.21 -7.16 -5.20
N LEU A 120 -9.97 -6.87 -3.92
CA LEU A 120 -10.98 -6.35 -3.01
C LEU A 120 -10.50 -5.03 -2.40
N ARG A 121 -11.39 -4.04 -2.33
CA ARG A 121 -11.16 -2.78 -1.63
C ARG A 121 -12.22 -2.62 -0.55
N LEU A 122 -11.78 -2.33 0.67
CA LEU A 122 -12.64 -2.08 1.80
C LEU A 122 -12.31 -0.72 2.40
N GLN A 123 -13.33 0.02 2.81
CA GLN A 123 -13.20 1.22 3.62
C GLN A 123 -13.85 0.99 4.97
N ARG A 124 -13.50 1.80 5.97
CA ARG A 124 -14.17 1.79 7.26
C ARG A 124 -15.25 2.86 7.29
N LYS A 125 -16.45 2.48 7.69
CA LYS A 125 -17.55 3.41 7.95
C LYS A 125 -18.21 3.01 9.26
N ASP A 126 -18.31 3.97 10.19
CA ASP A 126 -18.88 3.75 11.52
C ASP A 126 -18.26 2.53 12.22
N ASP A 127 -16.92 2.42 12.17
CA ASP A 127 -16.11 1.31 12.70
C ASP A 127 -16.37 -0.08 12.09
N VAL A 128 -17.11 -0.15 10.98
CA VAL A 128 -17.38 -1.40 10.25
C VAL A 128 -16.63 -1.38 8.90
N PRO A 129 -15.90 -2.45 8.54
CA PRO A 129 -15.35 -2.58 7.20
C PRO A 129 -16.49 -2.81 6.19
N ILE A 130 -16.55 -1.97 5.16
CA ILE A 130 -17.52 -2.06 4.08
C ILE A 130 -16.74 -2.32 2.79
N LEU A 131 -17.20 -3.33 2.02
CA LEU A 131 -16.71 -3.59 0.68
C LEU A 131 -17.06 -2.42 -0.22
N GLU A 132 -16.05 -1.77 -0.82
CA GLU A 132 -16.23 -0.72 -1.83
C GLU A 132 -16.12 -1.28 -3.24
N PHE A 133 -15.25 -2.26 -3.42
CA PHE A 133 -14.93 -2.81 -4.73
C PHE A 133 -14.53 -4.27 -4.62
N HIS A 134 -14.99 -5.06 -5.58
CA HIS A 134 -14.54 -6.43 -5.78
C HIS A 134 -14.56 -6.74 -7.27
N SER A 135 -13.41 -7.09 -7.84
CA SER A 135 -13.31 -7.52 -9.23
C SER A 135 -12.35 -8.70 -9.41
N PHE A 136 -12.48 -9.35 -10.56
CA PHE A 136 -11.49 -10.28 -11.09
C PHE A 136 -10.85 -9.68 -12.34
N ILE A 137 -9.52 -9.67 -12.40
CA ILE A 137 -8.75 -9.29 -13.58
C ILE A 137 -8.19 -10.56 -14.21
N THR A 138 -8.41 -10.75 -15.51
CA THR A 138 -7.89 -11.88 -16.29
C THR A 138 -7.05 -11.37 -17.45
N ASP A 139 -5.81 -11.83 -17.57
CA ASP A 139 -5.01 -11.58 -18.77
C ASP A 139 -5.44 -12.52 -19.88
N ASN A 140 -5.72 -11.93 -21.05
CA ASN A 140 -6.11 -12.65 -22.25
C ASN A 140 -4.87 -13.06 -23.06
N GLU A 141 -5.03 -14.06 -23.93
CA GLU A 141 -3.93 -14.56 -24.78
C GLU A 141 -3.37 -13.51 -25.75
N ASP A 142 -4.16 -12.49 -26.10
CA ASP A 142 -3.77 -11.38 -26.97
C ASP A 142 -3.00 -10.27 -26.23
N GLY A 143 -2.73 -10.45 -24.92
CA GLY A 143 -2.04 -9.49 -24.06
C GLY A 143 -2.96 -8.39 -23.51
N SER A 144 -4.25 -8.39 -23.83
CA SER A 144 -5.22 -7.50 -23.20
C SER A 144 -5.63 -8.00 -21.81
N GLN A 145 -6.27 -7.14 -21.02
CA GLN A 145 -6.86 -7.50 -19.74
C GLN A 145 -8.37 -7.36 -19.80
N SER A 146 -9.07 -8.34 -19.22
CA SER A 146 -10.51 -8.25 -18.97
C SER A 146 -10.78 -8.12 -17.48
N GLU A 147 -11.76 -7.29 -17.14
CA GLU A 147 -12.20 -7.10 -15.77
C GLU A 147 -13.66 -7.51 -15.60
N ARG A 148 -13.91 -8.33 -14.57
CA ARG A 148 -15.26 -8.70 -14.15
C ARG A 148 -15.52 -8.12 -12.76
N ILE A 149 -16.29 -7.04 -12.72
CA ILE A 149 -16.73 -6.42 -11.47
C ILE A 149 -17.83 -7.28 -10.82
N ILE A 150 -17.65 -7.56 -9.54
CA ILE A 150 -18.62 -8.24 -8.67
C ILE A 150 -19.35 -7.22 -7.79
N TYR A 151 -18.64 -6.18 -7.36
CA TYR A 151 -19.18 -5.09 -6.56
C TYR A 151 -18.47 -3.76 -6.89
N PRO A 152 -19.19 -2.64 -7.01
CA PRO A 152 -20.66 -2.53 -7.00
C PRO A 152 -21.28 -3.22 -8.23
N ILE A 153 -22.48 -3.77 -8.09
CA ILE A 153 -23.20 -4.36 -9.23
C ILE A 153 -23.71 -3.19 -10.09
N CYS A 154 -23.13 -3.02 -11.28
CA CYS A 154 -23.58 -2.03 -12.28
C CYS A 154 -24.87 -2.45 -12.97
#